data_AF-A0A916ZUN5-F1
#
_entry.id   AF-A0A916ZUN5-F1
#
_cell.length_a   1.000
_cell.length_b   1.000
_cell.length_c   1.000
_cell.angle_alpha   90.00
_cell.angle_beta   90.00
_cell.angle_gamma   90.00
#
_symmetry.space_group_name_H-M   'P 1'
#
loop_
_entity.id
_entity.type
_entity.pdbx_description
1 polymer ?
#
loop_
_entity_poly.entity_id
_entity_poly.type
_entity_poly.pdbx_seq_one_letter_code
_entity_poly.pdbx_strand_id
1 'polypeptide(L)'
;MLETIDHGLLVTEPRPDLRGLHRILVELLFFGLKEARACLFAGLFFLAIFIVPRHGLSGIPRYDLLLAIALAIQGWMLWRGIETLDEAKTVLLFHIAGFGLEAFKTSGAIQSWSYADFA
;
A
#
# COMPACT_ATOMS: atom_id res chain seq x y z
N MET A 1 -0.05 -20.82 -8.02
CA MET A 1 -0.93 -20.08 -8.96
C MET A 1 -0.54 -18.60 -9.03
N LEU A 2 -0.45 -17.87 -7.90
CA LEU A 2 0.07 -16.49 -7.87
C LEU A 2 1.53 -16.40 -8.33
N GLU A 3 2.40 -17.30 -7.86
CA GLU A 3 3.82 -17.33 -8.29
C GLU A 3 4.01 -17.50 -9.81
N THR A 4 3.13 -18.26 -10.48
CA THR A 4 3.20 -18.46 -11.94
C THR A 4 2.82 -17.20 -12.71
N ILE A 5 1.82 -16.47 -12.20
CA ILE A 5 1.40 -15.18 -12.77
C ILE A 5 2.50 -14.14 -12.54
N ASP A 6 3.10 -14.13 -11.35
CA ASP A 6 4.24 -13.28 -10.99
C ASP A 6 5.42 -13.52 -11.89
N HIS A 7 5.79 -14.78 -12.10
CA HIS A 7 6.90 -15.13 -12.98
C HIS A 7 6.61 -14.65 -14.41
N GLY A 8 5.37 -14.76 -14.89
CA GLY A 8 4.95 -14.25 -16.20
C GLY A 8 4.93 -12.71 -16.30
N LEU A 9 4.68 -12.00 -15.20
CA LEU A 9 4.71 -10.54 -15.14
C LEU A 9 6.13 -10.00 -15.00
N LEU A 10 6.97 -10.65 -14.19
CA LEU A 10 8.33 -10.22 -13.89
C LEU A 10 9.31 -10.59 -15.01
N VAL A 11 9.07 -11.70 -15.71
CA VAL A 11 9.87 -12.09 -16.86
C VAL A 11 9.64 -11.12 -18.01
N THR A 12 10.69 -10.38 -18.32
CA THR A 12 10.73 -9.44 -19.45
C THR A 12 11.31 -10.17 -20.66
N GLU A 13 10.63 -11.23 -21.11
CA GLU A 13 11.03 -11.87 -22.38
C GLU A 13 10.70 -10.90 -23.52
N PRO A 14 11.68 -10.56 -24.39
CA PRO A 14 11.40 -9.84 -25.61
C PRO A 14 10.40 -10.66 -26.44
N ARG A 15 9.25 -10.08 -26.81
CA ARG A 15 8.29 -10.68 -27.76
C ARG A 15 8.51 -10.10 -29.16
N PRO A 16 9.45 -10.63 -29.96
CA PRO A 16 9.82 -10.08 -31.28
C PRO A 16 8.68 -10.15 -32.32
N ASP A 17 7.67 -10.96 -32.02
CA ASP A 17 6.44 -11.20 -32.74
C ASP A 17 5.44 -10.02 -32.68
N LEU A 18 5.60 -9.09 -31.73
CA LEU A 18 4.74 -7.90 -31.60
C LEU A 18 5.39 -6.67 -32.27
N ARG A 19 4.65 -5.97 -33.15
CA ARG A 19 5.13 -4.78 -33.88
C ARG A 19 4.16 -3.60 -33.80
N GLY A 20 4.70 -2.38 -33.86
CA GLY A 20 3.91 -1.14 -33.95
C GLY A 20 3.00 -0.87 -32.76
N LEU A 21 1.78 -0.37 -33.03
CA LEU A 21 0.79 0.00 -32.01
C LEU A 21 0.36 -1.17 -31.12
N HIS A 22 0.26 -2.37 -31.67
CA HIS A 22 -0.13 -3.56 -30.91
C HIS A 22 0.89 -3.88 -29.81
N ARG A 23 2.19 -3.71 -30.10
CA ARG A 23 3.26 -3.84 -29.10
C ARG A 23 3.09 -2.83 -27.98
N ILE A 24 2.87 -1.56 -28.33
CA ILE A 24 2.69 -0.47 -27.34
C ILE A 24 1.50 -0.75 -26.42
N LEU A 25 0.36 -1.16 -26.98
CA LEU A 25 -0.84 -1.46 -26.18
C LEU A 25 -0.61 -2.64 -25.23
N VAL A 26 0.05 -3.69 -25.69
CA VAL A 26 0.35 -4.87 -24.86
C VAL A 26 1.35 -4.50 -23.75
N GLU A 27 2.41 -3.76 -24.06
CA GLU A 27 3.39 -3.29 -23.07
C GLU A 27 2.74 -2.34 -22.06
N LEU A 28 1.89 -1.41 -22.51
CA LEU A 28 1.16 -0.49 -21.64
C LEU A 28 0.21 -1.22 -20.70
N LEU A 29 -0.50 -2.24 -21.20
CA LEU A 29 -1.40 -3.06 -20.37
C LEU A 29 -0.60 -3.86 -19.32
N PHE A 30 0.52 -4.46 -19.71
CA PHE A 30 1.40 -5.19 -18.79
C PHE A 30 1.99 -4.26 -17.73
N PHE A 31 2.42 -3.08 -18.13
CA PHE A 31 2.89 -2.03 -17.23
C PHE A 31 1.79 -1.62 -16.25
N GLY A 32 0.60 -1.31 -16.75
CA GLY A 32 -0.54 -0.93 -15.92
C GLY A 32 -0.92 -2.02 -14.91
N LEU A 33 -0.81 -3.29 -15.27
CA LEU A 33 -1.07 -4.41 -14.36
C LEU A 33 -0.02 -4.51 -13.23
N LYS A 34 1.25 -4.21 -13.52
CA LYS A 34 2.31 -4.12 -12.49
C LYS A 34 2.04 -2.98 -11.52
N GLU A 35 1.70 -1.81 -12.03
CA GLU A 35 1.35 -0.64 -11.22
C GLU A 35 0.10 -0.89 -10.36
N ALA A 36 -0.93 -1.53 -10.94
CA ALA A 36 -2.15 -1.89 -10.22
C ALA A 36 -1.87 -2.84 -9.05
N ARG A 37 -0.92 -3.76 -9.20
CA ARG A 37 -0.47 -4.62 -8.11
C ARG A 37 0.30 -3.82 -7.06
N ALA A 38 1.21 -2.95 -7.48
CA ALA A 38 2.00 -2.11 -6.57
C ALA A 38 1.12 -1.19 -5.72
N CYS A 39 -0.01 -0.71 -6.24
CA CYS A 39 -0.94 0.15 -5.50
C CYS A 39 -2.07 -0.59 -4.78
N LEU A 40 -2.08 -1.94 -4.78
CA LEU A 40 -3.17 -2.74 -4.21
C LEU A 40 -3.45 -2.38 -2.73
N PHE A 41 -2.39 -2.28 -1.91
CA PHE A 41 -2.52 -1.87 -0.51
C PHE A 41 -3.20 -0.50 -0.39
N ALA A 42 -2.71 0.49 -1.13
CA ALA A 42 -3.24 1.85 -1.11
C ALA A 42 -4.70 1.90 -1.56
N GLY A 43 -5.06 1.17 -2.62
CA GLY A 43 -6.43 1.09 -3.10
C GLY A 43 -7.40 0.49 -2.07
N LEU A 44 -7.01 -0.63 -1.44
CA LEU A 44 -7.80 -1.26 -0.37
C LEU A 44 -7.94 -0.34 0.86
N PHE A 45 -6.86 0.34 1.23
CA PHE A 45 -6.87 1.26 2.37
C PHE A 45 -7.73 2.51 2.10
N PHE A 46 -7.70 3.07 0.89
CA PHE A 46 -8.60 4.16 0.51
C PHE A 46 -10.07 3.73 0.57
N LEU A 47 -10.38 2.52 0.07
CA LEU A 47 -11.72 1.98 0.19
C LEU A 47 -12.15 1.88 1.66
N ALA A 48 -11.26 1.44 2.55
CA ALA A 48 -11.53 1.42 3.99
C ALA A 48 -11.81 2.82 4.55
N ILE A 49 -11.05 3.85 4.14
CA ILE A 49 -11.29 5.24 4.56
C ILE A 49 -12.70 5.73 4.20
N PHE A 50 -13.21 5.34 3.02
CA PHE A 50 -14.56 5.70 2.57
C PHE A 50 -15.67 4.92 3.28
N ILE A 51 -15.42 3.66 3.65
CA ILE A 51 -16.40 2.80 4.30
C ILE A 51 -16.49 3.09 5.81
N VAL A 52 -15.36 3.36 6.48
CA VAL A 52 -15.29 3.52 7.93
C VAL A 52 -15.98 4.84 8.35
N PRO A 53 -17.01 4.78 9.23
CA PRO A 53 -17.73 5.96 9.71
C PRO A 53 -16.84 6.96 10.41
N ARG A 54 -17.17 8.25 10.30
CA ARG A 54 -16.38 9.34 10.92
C ARG A 54 -16.32 9.26 12.45
N HIS A 55 -17.38 8.76 13.08
CA HIS A 55 -17.50 8.64 14.53
C HIS A 55 -16.92 7.31 15.07
N GLY A 56 -16.24 6.52 14.23
CA GLY A 56 -15.80 5.18 14.61
C GLY A 56 -16.92 4.15 14.62
N LEU A 57 -16.66 2.96 15.15
CA LEU A 57 -17.64 1.86 15.20
C LEU A 57 -17.61 1.19 16.56
N SER A 58 -18.78 0.98 17.16
CA SER A 58 -18.92 0.23 18.42
C SER A 58 -18.04 0.76 19.57
N GLY A 59 -17.82 2.07 19.65
CA GLY A 59 -16.99 2.72 20.66
C GLY A 59 -15.49 2.75 20.36
N ILE A 60 -15.04 2.17 19.23
CA ILE A 60 -13.64 2.25 18.78
C ILE A 60 -13.47 3.52 17.94
N PRO A 61 -12.50 4.41 18.26
CA PRO A 61 -12.19 5.58 17.44
C PRO A 61 -11.88 5.23 15.99
N ARG A 62 -12.21 6.14 15.07
CA ARG A 62 -12.04 5.92 13.63
C ARG A 62 -10.61 5.53 13.24
N TYR A 63 -9.61 6.21 13.81
CA TYR A 63 -8.21 6.00 13.45
C TYR A 63 -7.69 4.64 13.93
N ASP A 64 -8.13 4.18 15.10
CA ASP A 64 -7.79 2.86 15.64
C ASP A 64 -8.40 1.75 14.78
N LEU A 65 -9.65 1.94 14.33
CA LEU A 65 -10.29 1.01 13.41
C LEU A 65 -9.58 0.96 12.05
N LEU A 66 -9.18 2.11 11.51
CA LEU A 66 -8.41 2.17 10.27
C LEU A 66 -7.03 1.53 10.43
N LEU A 67 -6.36 1.69 11.57
CA LEU A 67 -5.11 1.01 11.88
C LEU A 67 -5.29 -0.51 11.89
N ALA A 68 -6.33 -1.01 12.55
CA ALA A 68 -6.64 -2.44 12.57
C ALA A 68 -6.89 -2.99 11.16
N ILE A 69 -7.61 -2.23 10.32
CA ILE A 69 -7.84 -2.59 8.92
C ILE A 69 -6.53 -2.59 8.11
N ALA A 70 -5.67 -1.58 8.30
CA ALA A 70 -4.36 -1.53 7.63
C ALA A 70 -3.51 -2.76 7.97
N LEU A 71 -3.45 -3.14 9.25
CA LEU A 71 -2.75 -4.35 9.70
C LEU A 71 -3.37 -5.63 9.14
N ALA A 72 -4.70 -5.69 9.05
CA ALA A 72 -5.40 -6.83 8.46
C ALA A 72 -5.12 -6.97 6.96
N ILE A 73 -5.12 -5.87 6.20
CA ILE A 73 -4.76 -5.85 4.77
C ILE A 73 -3.31 -6.30 4.60
N GLN A 74 -2.38 -5.72 5.36
CA GLN A 74 -0.96 -6.05 5.32
C GLN A 74 -0.72 -7.53 5.64
N GLY A 75 -1.34 -8.04 6.72
CA GLY A 75 -1.25 -9.44 7.11
C GLY A 75 -1.86 -10.39 6.07
N TRP A 76 -2.98 -9.99 5.45
CA TRP A 76 -3.58 -10.76 4.36
C TRP A 76 -2.69 -10.81 3.12
N MET A 77 -2.06 -9.69 2.72
CA MET A 77 -1.13 -9.64 1.59
C MET A 77 0.09 -10.55 1.82
N LEU A 78 0.64 -10.56 3.04
CA LEU A 78 1.73 -11.45 3.42
C LEU A 78 1.29 -12.92 3.43
N TRP A 79 0.12 -13.22 4.00
CA TRP A 79 -0.39 -14.60 4.05
C TRP A 79 -0.69 -15.17 2.67
N ARG A 80 -1.14 -14.33 1.73
CA ARG A 80 -1.40 -14.72 0.34
C ARG A 80 -0.14 -14.76 -0.52
N GLY A 81 1.01 -14.37 0.01
CA GLY A 81 2.27 -14.25 -0.73
C GLY A 81 2.23 -13.21 -1.84
N ILE A 82 1.33 -12.23 -1.73
CA ILE A 82 1.29 -11.08 -2.66
C ILE A 82 2.45 -10.13 -2.36
N GLU A 83 2.80 -10.03 -1.08
CA GLU A 83 3.95 -9.30 -0.55
C GLU A 83 4.88 -10.28 0.18
N THR A 84 6.18 -10.03 0.08
CA THR A 84 7.25 -10.80 0.72
C THR A 84 7.61 -10.23 2.08
N LEU A 85 8.25 -11.05 2.92
CA LEU A 85 8.74 -10.58 4.23
C LEU A 85 9.81 -9.49 4.11
N ASP A 86 10.55 -9.43 3.00
CA ASP A 86 11.59 -8.42 2.80
C ASP A 86 10.98 -7.07 2.40
N GLU A 87 9.93 -7.09 1.57
CA GLU A 87 9.10 -5.93 1.29
C GLU A 87 8.42 -5.40 2.57
N ALA A 88 7.85 -6.29 3.39
CA ALA A 88 7.23 -5.89 4.65
C ALA A 88 8.22 -5.23 5.63
N LYS A 89 9.47 -5.71 5.70
CA LYS A 89 10.53 -5.05 6.49
C LYS A 89 10.81 -3.65 5.97
N THR A 90 10.85 -3.49 4.65
CA THR A 90 11.08 -2.19 4.01
C THR A 90 9.93 -1.23 4.37
N VAL A 91 8.68 -1.68 4.23
CA VAL A 91 7.49 -0.92 4.65
C VAL A 91 7.57 -0.54 6.14
N LEU A 92 7.97 -1.46 7.01
CA LEU A 92 8.13 -1.20 8.44
C LEU A 92 9.20 -0.13 8.72
N LEU A 93 10.35 -0.18 8.03
CA LEU A 93 11.40 0.83 8.16
C LEU A 93 10.91 2.23 7.75
N PHE A 94 10.11 2.33 6.69
CA PHE A 94 9.49 3.59 6.29
C PHE A 94 8.52 4.12 7.36
N HIS A 95 7.77 3.25 8.04
CA HIS A 95 6.89 3.67 9.14
C HIS A 95 7.69 4.14 10.35
N ILE A 96 8.79 3.46 10.71
CA ILE A 96 9.68 3.92 11.79
C ILE A 96 10.24 5.31 11.46
N ALA A 97 10.71 5.53 10.24
CA ALA A 97 11.17 6.83 9.79
C ALA A 97 10.05 7.88 9.83
N GLY A 98 8.82 7.50 9.42
CA GLY A 98 7.62 8.34 9.50
C GLY A 98 7.27 8.74 10.92
N PHE A 99 7.31 7.81 11.88
CA PHE A 99 7.12 8.12 13.30
C PHE A 99 8.20 9.03 13.86
N GLY A 100 9.46 8.85 13.42
CA GLY A 100 10.56 9.75 13.76
C GLY A 100 10.31 11.18 13.25
N LEU A 101 9.88 11.32 11.99
CA LEU A 101 9.51 12.60 11.42
C LEU A 101 8.32 13.23 12.16
N GLU A 102 7.34 12.43 12.54
CA GLU A 102 6.17 12.88 13.29
C GLU A 102 6.55 13.41 14.67
N ALA A 103 7.37 12.66 15.42
CA ALA A 103 7.90 13.09 16.72
C ALA A 103 8.74 14.37 16.60
N PHE A 104 9.54 14.49 15.55
CA PHE A 104 10.30 15.71 15.26
C PHE A 104 9.37 16.89 14.97
N LYS A 105 8.37 16.70 14.09
CA LYS A 105 7.47 17.76 13.61
C LYS A 105 6.52 18.29 14.69
N THR A 106 6.13 17.44 15.64
CA THR A 106 5.27 17.77 16.79
C THR A 106 6.06 18.19 18.03
N SER A 107 7.39 18.06 18.03
CA SER A 107 8.23 18.45 19.16
C SER A 107 8.10 19.94 19.50
N GLY A 108 8.29 20.27 20.78
CA GLY A 108 8.22 21.66 21.30
C GLY A 108 9.18 22.64 20.65
N ALA A 109 10.29 22.17 20.06
CA ALA A 109 11.27 23.02 19.40
C ALA A 109 10.88 23.41 17.97
N ILE A 110 10.15 22.56 17.24
CA ILE A 110 9.76 22.80 15.84
C ILE A 110 8.31 23.29 15.73
N GLN A 111 7.37 22.63 16.43
CA GLN A 111 5.93 22.99 16.45
C GLN A 111 5.33 23.21 15.05
N SER A 112 5.74 22.41 14.06
CA SER A 112 5.28 22.59 12.67
C SER A 112 3.81 22.23 12.47
N TRP A 113 3.27 21.36 13.33
CA TRP A 113 1.84 21.09 13.48
C TRP A 113 1.59 20.42 14.85
N SER A 114 0.34 20.43 15.31
CA SER A 114 -0.08 19.81 16.56
C SER A 114 -1.40 19.04 16.38
N TYR A 115 -1.58 17.98 17.16
CA TYR A 115 -2.88 17.34 17.31
C TYR A 115 -3.84 18.32 17.97
N ALA A 116 -5.06 18.43 17.45
CA ALA A 116 -6.14 19.08 18.20
C ALA A 116 -6.44 18.23 19.44
N ASP A 117 -6.78 18.88 20.57
CA ASP A 117 -7.12 18.21 21.83
C ASP A 117 -8.07 17.02 21.58
N PHE A 118 -7.73 15.89 22.23
CA PHE A 118 -8.14 14.50 21.98
C PHE A 118 -9.51 14.23 21.32
N ALA A 119 -9.50 13.21 20.45
CA ALA A 119 -10.67 12.40 20.12
C ALA A 119 -11.11 11.53 21.31
#